data_AF-A0A1G1MD60-F1
#
_entry.id   AF-A0A1G1MD60-F1
#
_cell.length_a   1.000
_cell.length_b   1.000
_cell.length_c   1.000
_cell.angle_alpha   90.00
_cell.angle_beta   90.00
_cell.angle_gamma   90.00
#
_symmetry.space_group_name_H-M   'P 1'
#
loop_
_entity.id
_entity.type
_entity.pdbx_description
1 polymer ?
#
loop_
_entity_poly.entity_id
_entity_poly.type
_entity_poly.pdbx_seq_one_letter_code
_entity_poly.pdbx_strand_id
1 'polypeptide(L)'
;KEVERTRWQPEFHHLASMYLDNFYKARYIFEKYKRNLVTAFKNVQDAGKLEIVTCAATHGYFPLMEASPESVRAQIKVAVSHYESVFGRKPKGFWLPECGYQPGHDEFLKGAGIKYFFSDAHGVLHGSPRPKYGVFAPVYCKSGVACFGRDLESSKQVWSSIEGYPGDYCYREFYRDIAFDLDYEYVRPYIHPDGIRINTGIKYYRITGSDNKQPYSPHLAKEKAAEHAGNFLFNRHRQIEYLYDFLQKKPLIVSPYDAELFGHWWYEGPMWLDFLIRKIHFDQDMVSMITPFEYLTENPRNQVVTPSMSSWGWKGYSEMWLQGPNDWIYRHLHQASQRMTELAKGFSHANG
;
A
#
# COMPACT_ATOMS: atom_id res chain seq x y z
N LYS A 1 -2.72 27.73 19.91
CA LYS A 1 -2.61 28.87 18.98
C LYS A 1 -3.77 28.89 17.99
N GLU A 2 -3.89 27.90 17.10
CA GLU A 2 -5.01 27.87 16.13
C GLU A 2 -6.40 27.91 16.76
N VAL A 3 -6.65 27.14 17.82
CA VAL A 3 -7.92 27.16 18.57
C VAL A 3 -8.27 28.57 19.05
N GLU A 4 -7.28 29.30 19.58
CA GLU A 4 -7.47 30.68 20.05
C GLU A 4 -7.65 31.67 18.89
N ARG A 5 -6.84 31.56 17.83
CA ARG A 5 -6.91 32.41 16.63
C ARG A 5 -8.31 32.32 15.98
N THR A 6 -8.86 31.12 15.92
CA THR A 6 -10.15 30.81 15.27
C THR A 6 -11.35 31.01 16.19
N ARG A 7 -11.20 31.46 17.43
CA ARG A 7 -12.29 31.56 18.43
C ARG A 7 -13.54 32.32 17.96
N TRP A 8 -13.38 33.27 17.04
CA TRP A 8 -14.46 34.07 16.47
C TRP A 8 -14.83 33.68 15.03
N GLN A 9 -14.34 32.54 14.56
CA GLN A 9 -14.61 31.96 13.24
C GLN A 9 -15.22 30.56 13.45
N PRO A 10 -16.54 30.46 13.75
CA PRO A 10 -17.18 29.19 14.10
C PRO A 10 -16.94 28.07 13.09
N GLU A 11 -16.88 28.41 11.79
CA GLU A 11 -16.61 27.50 10.67
C GLU A 11 -15.21 26.86 10.72
N PHE A 12 -14.25 27.45 11.44
CA PHE A 12 -12.88 26.93 11.58
C PHE A 12 -12.52 26.55 13.02
N HIS A 13 -13.18 27.13 14.02
CA HIS A 13 -12.87 26.89 15.43
C HIS A 13 -13.02 25.42 15.84
N HIS A 14 -14.13 24.80 15.40
CA HIS A 14 -14.38 23.40 15.68
C HIS A 14 -13.35 22.49 14.97
N LEU A 15 -12.85 22.88 13.80
CA LEU A 15 -11.79 22.16 13.09
C LEU A 15 -10.44 22.29 13.80
N ALA A 16 -10.10 23.49 14.29
CA ALA A 16 -8.88 23.70 15.06
C ALA A 16 -8.88 22.83 16.34
N SER A 17 -10.04 22.71 16.98
CA SER A 17 -10.25 21.84 18.14
C SER A 17 -10.14 20.35 17.76
N MET A 18 -10.74 19.94 16.63
CA MET A 18 -10.59 18.58 16.09
C MET A 18 -9.12 18.21 15.86
N TYR A 19 -8.33 19.11 15.24
CA TYR A 19 -6.91 18.85 15.01
C TYR A 19 -6.13 18.73 16.33
N LEU A 20 -6.41 19.59 17.30
CA LEU A 20 -5.79 19.51 18.62
C LEU A 20 -6.04 18.14 19.27
N ASP A 21 -7.29 17.68 19.28
CA ASP A 21 -7.67 16.36 19.81
C ASP A 21 -7.00 15.22 19.04
N ASN A 22 -6.96 15.31 17.71
CA ASN A 22 -6.33 14.28 16.87
C ASN A 22 -4.82 14.20 17.12
N PHE A 23 -4.13 15.33 17.25
CA PHE A 23 -2.70 15.35 17.57
C PHE A 23 -2.41 14.85 18.97
N TYR A 24 -3.25 15.17 19.97
CA TYR A 24 -3.13 14.59 21.29
C TYR A 24 -3.31 13.07 21.28
N LYS A 25 -4.32 12.56 20.56
CA LYS A 25 -4.53 11.11 20.40
C LYS A 25 -3.36 10.44 19.70
N ALA A 26 -2.86 11.01 18.61
CA ALA A 26 -1.72 10.47 17.86
C ALA A 26 -0.46 10.42 18.74
N ARG A 27 -0.16 11.51 19.45
CA ARG A 27 0.96 11.58 20.40
C ARG A 27 0.80 10.56 21.52
N TYR A 28 -0.39 10.47 22.11
CA TYR A 28 -0.68 9.51 23.17
C TYR A 28 -0.45 8.07 22.71
N ILE A 29 -0.90 7.70 21.51
CA ILE A 29 -0.67 6.36 20.93
C ILE A 29 0.84 6.13 20.72
N PHE A 30 1.55 7.10 20.16
CA PHE A 30 2.99 7.01 19.94
C PHE A 30 3.76 6.81 21.25
N GLU A 31 3.42 7.57 22.30
CA GLU A 31 4.01 7.45 23.63
C GLU A 31 3.63 6.12 24.32
N LYS A 32 2.36 5.69 24.21
CA LYS A 32 1.86 4.41 24.75
C LYS A 32 2.66 3.22 24.22
N TYR A 33 3.04 3.26 22.94
CA TYR A 33 3.89 2.23 22.33
C TYR A 33 5.39 2.53 22.44
N LYS A 34 5.81 3.39 23.38
CA LYS A 34 7.21 3.76 23.61
C LYS A 34 7.94 4.20 22.34
N ARG A 35 7.23 4.92 21.47
CA ARG A 35 7.72 5.40 20.17
C ARG A 35 8.03 4.30 19.15
N ASN A 36 7.56 3.07 19.38
CA ASN A 36 7.72 1.93 18.49
C ASN A 36 6.35 1.41 18.01
N LEU A 37 5.84 2.02 16.93
CA LEU A 37 4.55 1.63 16.35
C LEU A 37 4.60 0.22 15.72
N VAL A 38 5.77 -0.31 15.39
CA VAL A 38 5.91 -1.67 14.85
C VAL A 38 5.41 -2.71 15.84
N THR A 39 5.61 -2.49 17.14
CA THR A 39 5.05 -3.35 18.20
C THR A 39 3.52 -3.36 18.18
N ALA A 40 2.88 -2.23 17.88
CA ALA A 40 1.42 -2.17 17.77
C ALA A 40 0.90 -3.06 16.64
N PHE A 41 1.51 -2.98 15.45
CA PHE A 41 1.17 -3.83 14.31
C PHE A 41 1.45 -5.31 14.58
N LYS A 42 2.59 -5.62 15.22
CA LYS A 42 2.91 -6.98 15.65
C LYS A 42 1.82 -7.56 16.54
N ASN A 43 1.29 -6.81 17.51
CA ASN A 43 0.22 -7.30 18.39
C ASN A 43 -1.06 -7.67 17.62
N VAL A 44 -1.43 -6.88 16.60
CA VAL A 44 -2.60 -7.18 15.75
C VAL A 44 -2.35 -8.42 14.87
N GLN A 45 -1.13 -8.58 14.37
CA GLN A 45 -0.72 -9.79 13.65
C GLN A 45 -0.71 -11.03 14.54
N ASP A 46 -0.21 -10.91 15.78
CA ASP A 46 -0.19 -11.98 16.77
C ASP A 46 -1.61 -12.44 17.13
N ALA A 47 -2.58 -11.51 17.12
CA ALA A 47 -4.01 -11.79 17.31
C ALA A 47 -4.70 -12.42 16.08
N GLY A 48 -3.98 -12.63 14.97
CA GLY A 48 -4.52 -13.22 13.75
C GLY A 48 -5.50 -12.32 13.00
N LYS A 49 -5.43 -10.99 13.20
CA LYS A 49 -6.30 -10.01 12.52
C LYS A 49 -5.62 -9.25 11.39
N LEU A 50 -4.31 -9.43 11.23
CA LEU A 50 -3.49 -8.80 10.22
C LEU A 50 -2.40 -9.78 9.77
N GLU A 51 -2.16 -9.87 8.46
CA GLU A 51 -0.98 -10.55 7.93
C GLU A 51 -0.01 -9.50 7.37
N ILE A 52 1.13 -9.34 8.03
CA ILE A 52 2.18 -8.42 7.59
C ILE A 52 3.16 -9.19 6.71
N VAL A 53 3.39 -8.71 5.50
CA VAL A 53 4.37 -9.26 4.55
C VAL A 53 5.67 -8.46 4.60
N THR A 54 6.77 -9.04 4.12
CA THR A 54 8.04 -8.31 3.93
C THR A 54 8.13 -7.77 2.50
N CYS A 55 9.11 -6.90 2.24
CA CYS A 55 9.51 -6.47 0.89
C CYS A 55 11.02 -6.73 0.71
N ALA A 56 11.62 -6.29 -0.39
CA ALA A 56 13.08 -6.22 -0.56
C ALA A 56 13.69 -5.25 0.46
N ALA A 57 14.92 -5.52 0.91
CA ALA A 57 15.59 -4.77 1.98
C ALA A 57 15.61 -3.24 1.75
N THR A 58 15.72 -2.80 0.51
CA THR A 58 15.74 -1.37 0.15
C THR A 58 14.75 -1.04 -0.97
N HIS A 59 13.69 -1.85 -1.14
CA HIS A 59 12.70 -1.67 -2.21
C HIS A 59 13.31 -1.55 -3.63
N GLY A 60 14.42 -2.26 -3.89
CA GLY A 60 15.09 -2.20 -5.19
C GLY A 60 14.36 -2.97 -6.28
N TYR A 61 14.19 -2.37 -7.46
CA TYR A 61 13.41 -2.95 -8.57
C TYR A 61 14.10 -4.16 -9.21
N PHE A 62 13.61 -5.37 -8.89
CA PHE A 62 14.26 -6.63 -9.25
C PHE A 62 14.47 -6.85 -10.76
N PRO A 63 13.52 -6.53 -11.66
CA PRO A 63 13.69 -6.80 -13.10
C PRO A 63 14.91 -6.12 -13.73
N LEU A 64 15.49 -5.10 -13.10
CA LEU A 64 16.70 -4.42 -13.59
C LEU A 64 17.99 -4.83 -12.86
N MET A 65 17.88 -5.81 -11.95
CA MET A 65 19.01 -6.41 -11.23
C MET A 65 19.47 -7.73 -11.86
N GLU A 66 18.95 -8.13 -13.03
CA GLU A 66 19.26 -9.41 -13.68
C GLU A 66 20.77 -9.65 -13.90
N ALA A 67 21.54 -8.58 -14.11
CA ALA A 67 23.00 -8.65 -14.25
C ALA A 67 23.72 -9.21 -13.01
N SER A 68 23.06 -9.24 -11.86
CA SER A 68 23.57 -9.86 -10.63
C SER A 68 22.42 -10.48 -9.82
N PRO A 69 22.07 -11.75 -10.08
CA PRO A 69 21.05 -12.49 -9.32
C PRO A 69 21.38 -12.59 -7.83
N GLU A 70 22.66 -12.50 -7.45
CA GLU A 70 23.11 -12.40 -6.06
C GLU A 70 22.52 -11.17 -5.35
N SER A 71 22.40 -10.03 -6.03
CA SER A 71 21.78 -8.82 -5.47
C SER A 71 20.31 -9.03 -5.14
N VAL A 72 19.53 -9.66 -6.04
CA VAL A 72 18.11 -10.01 -5.78
C VAL A 72 18.01 -10.95 -4.58
N ARG A 73 18.85 -12.00 -4.54
CA ARG A 73 18.89 -12.96 -3.43
C ARG A 73 19.25 -12.28 -2.10
N ALA A 74 20.22 -11.36 -2.11
CA ALA A 74 20.64 -10.62 -0.92
C ALA A 74 19.52 -9.71 -0.41
N GLN A 75 18.86 -8.95 -1.30
CA GLN A 75 17.70 -8.11 -0.97
C GLN A 75 16.60 -8.89 -0.26
N ILE A 76 16.27 -10.09 -0.74
CA ILE A 76 15.26 -10.97 -0.13
C ILE A 76 15.74 -11.51 1.22
N LYS A 77 16.97 -12.07 1.29
CA LYS A 77 17.48 -12.69 2.52
C LYS A 77 17.65 -11.69 3.67
N VAL A 78 18.16 -10.49 3.38
CA VAL A 78 18.31 -9.42 4.37
C VAL A 78 16.95 -9.01 4.91
N ALA A 79 15.95 -8.83 4.03
CA ALA A 79 14.62 -8.43 4.46
C ALA A 79 13.91 -9.52 5.29
N VAL A 80 14.02 -10.79 4.89
CA VAL A 80 13.47 -11.92 5.66
C VAL A 80 14.11 -11.99 7.05
N SER A 81 15.43 -11.82 7.14
CA SER A 81 16.16 -11.83 8.42
C SER A 81 15.75 -10.64 9.29
N HIS A 82 15.62 -9.44 8.70
CA HIS A 82 15.17 -8.25 9.39
C HIS A 82 13.72 -8.40 9.90
N TYR A 83 12.81 -8.89 9.06
CA TYR A 83 11.44 -9.19 9.46
C TYR A 83 11.41 -10.17 10.65
N GLU A 84 12.19 -11.25 10.59
CA GLU A 84 12.25 -12.23 11.68
C GLU A 84 12.78 -11.61 12.98
N SER A 85 13.78 -10.74 12.91
CA SER A 85 14.31 -10.03 14.08
C SER A 85 13.28 -9.08 14.72
N VAL A 86 12.38 -8.50 13.92
CA VAL A 86 11.39 -7.52 14.37
C VAL A 86 10.09 -8.18 14.86
N PHE A 87 9.61 -9.19 14.14
CA PHE A 87 8.32 -9.84 14.39
C PHE A 87 8.43 -11.19 15.10
N GLY A 88 9.65 -11.71 15.30
CA GLY A 88 9.92 -12.99 15.98
C GLY A 88 9.42 -14.22 15.21
N ARG A 89 9.15 -14.09 13.92
CA ARG A 89 8.67 -15.17 13.02
C ARG A 89 9.09 -14.87 11.58
N LYS A 90 9.19 -15.89 10.74
CA LYS A 90 9.47 -15.70 9.31
C LYS A 90 8.23 -15.17 8.56
N PRO A 91 8.41 -14.26 7.58
CA PRO A 91 7.31 -13.80 6.74
C PRO A 91 6.84 -14.92 5.81
N LYS A 92 5.54 -14.99 5.55
CA LYS A 92 4.94 -15.92 4.59
C LYS A 92 4.74 -15.29 3.22
N GLY A 93 4.38 -14.01 3.19
CA GLY A 93 4.21 -13.23 1.96
C GLY A 93 5.35 -12.27 1.68
N PHE A 94 5.44 -11.86 0.42
CA PHE A 94 6.41 -10.89 -0.06
C PHE A 94 5.76 -9.88 -1.01
N TRP A 95 5.91 -8.59 -0.72
CA TRP A 95 5.61 -7.52 -1.66
C TRP A 95 6.82 -7.32 -2.56
N LEU A 96 6.71 -7.68 -3.84
CA LEU A 96 7.77 -7.36 -4.81
C LEU A 96 7.83 -5.84 -4.97
N PRO A 97 9.03 -5.21 -4.94
CA PRO A 97 9.14 -3.78 -5.19
C PRO A 97 8.44 -3.42 -6.49
N GLU A 98 7.40 -2.61 -6.37
CA GLU A 98 6.59 -2.14 -7.49
C GLU A 98 5.85 -3.23 -8.26
N CYS A 99 5.55 -4.35 -7.60
CA CYS A 99 5.12 -5.59 -8.24
C CYS A 99 6.06 -6.05 -9.38
N GLY A 100 7.33 -5.60 -9.36
CA GLY A 100 8.34 -5.85 -10.37
C GLY A 100 8.74 -7.33 -10.39
N TYR A 101 8.12 -8.07 -11.30
CA TYR A 101 8.33 -9.50 -11.45
C TYR A 101 8.97 -9.80 -12.81
N GLN A 102 9.89 -10.78 -12.78
CA GLN A 102 10.45 -11.44 -13.94
C GLN A 102 10.34 -12.96 -13.70
N PRO A 103 9.99 -13.78 -14.71
CA PRO A 103 9.99 -15.22 -14.58
C PRO A 103 11.30 -15.76 -13.97
N GLY A 104 11.21 -16.51 -12.87
CA GLY A 104 12.35 -17.04 -12.12
C GLY A 104 12.64 -16.30 -10.82
N HIS A 105 12.09 -15.09 -10.59
CA HIS A 105 12.19 -14.42 -9.30
C HIS A 105 11.54 -15.23 -8.17
N ASP A 106 10.51 -16.01 -8.49
CA ASP A 106 9.81 -16.90 -7.57
C ASP A 106 10.72 -17.99 -6.97
N GLU A 107 11.78 -18.41 -7.68
CA GLU A 107 12.77 -19.35 -7.16
C GLU A 107 13.60 -18.74 -6.02
N PHE A 108 13.95 -17.45 -6.11
CA PHE A 108 14.65 -16.76 -5.01
C PHE A 108 13.74 -16.59 -3.80
N LEU A 109 12.45 -16.27 -4.03
CA LEU A 109 11.44 -16.21 -2.97
C LEU A 109 11.27 -17.57 -2.29
N LYS A 110 11.16 -18.66 -3.07
CA LYS A 110 11.07 -20.02 -2.58
C LYS A 110 12.27 -20.39 -1.70
N GLY A 111 13.48 -20.07 -2.16
CA GLY A 111 14.72 -20.31 -1.43
C GLY A 111 14.83 -19.56 -0.10
N ALA A 112 14.06 -18.48 0.08
CA ALA A 112 13.96 -17.74 1.33
C ALA A 112 12.76 -18.17 2.22
N GLY A 113 11.98 -19.17 1.79
CA GLY A 113 10.84 -19.70 2.52
C GLY A 113 9.52 -18.96 2.30
N ILE A 114 9.50 -17.97 1.40
CA ILE A 114 8.29 -17.23 1.01
C ILE A 114 7.29 -18.18 0.34
N LYS A 115 6.00 -17.98 0.66
CA LYS A 115 4.88 -18.80 0.20
C LYS A 115 4.07 -18.11 -0.89
N TYR A 116 4.02 -16.78 -0.89
CA TYR A 116 3.30 -16.03 -1.91
C TYR A 116 3.85 -14.62 -2.14
N PHE A 117 3.49 -14.03 -3.27
CA PHE A 117 3.72 -12.63 -3.61
C PHE A 117 2.55 -12.04 -4.43
N PHE A 118 2.62 -10.74 -4.68
CA PHE A 118 1.64 -9.98 -5.46
C PHE A 118 2.22 -9.52 -6.80
N SER A 119 1.38 -9.51 -7.83
CA SER A 119 1.71 -9.09 -9.19
C SER A 119 0.63 -8.15 -9.73
N ASP A 120 0.99 -7.35 -10.73
CA ASP A 120 -0.04 -6.65 -11.49
C ASP A 120 -0.93 -7.63 -12.28
N ALA A 121 -2.14 -7.18 -12.64
CA ALA A 121 -3.13 -7.96 -13.34
C ALA A 121 -2.59 -8.60 -14.62
N HIS A 122 -1.87 -7.84 -15.46
CA HIS A 122 -1.35 -8.37 -16.72
C HIS A 122 -0.25 -9.42 -16.52
N GLY A 123 0.51 -9.34 -15.42
CA GLY A 123 1.49 -10.36 -15.03
C GLY A 123 0.88 -11.75 -14.86
N VAL A 124 -0.35 -11.81 -14.34
CA VAL A 124 -1.10 -13.07 -14.23
C VAL A 124 -1.82 -13.39 -15.54
N LEU A 125 -2.55 -12.43 -16.12
CA LEU A 125 -3.39 -12.63 -17.30
C LEU A 125 -2.61 -13.07 -18.55
N HIS A 126 -1.36 -12.61 -18.68
CA HIS A 126 -0.45 -12.99 -19.77
C HIS A 126 0.48 -14.16 -19.39
N GLY A 127 0.27 -14.79 -18.23
CA GLY A 127 1.02 -15.96 -17.80
C GLY A 127 0.81 -17.18 -18.70
N SER A 128 1.76 -18.13 -18.64
CA SER A 128 1.76 -19.36 -19.43
C SER A 128 1.75 -20.62 -18.54
N PRO A 129 0.78 -21.53 -18.71
CA PRO A 129 -0.41 -21.43 -19.56
C PRO A 129 -1.37 -20.32 -19.08
N ARG A 130 -2.31 -19.90 -19.93
CA ARG A 130 -3.28 -18.85 -19.61
C ARG A 130 -4.04 -19.19 -18.30
N PRO A 131 -4.20 -18.24 -17.36
CA PRO A 131 -4.91 -18.50 -16.11
C PRO A 131 -6.40 -18.73 -16.37
N LYS A 132 -6.92 -19.88 -15.94
CA LYS A 132 -8.33 -20.29 -16.08
C LYS A 132 -9.27 -19.32 -15.35
N TYR A 133 -8.85 -18.81 -14.20
CA TYR A 133 -9.67 -17.99 -13.32
C TYR A 133 -9.28 -16.50 -13.32
N GLY A 134 -8.49 -16.08 -14.32
CA GLY A 134 -7.97 -14.71 -14.39
C GLY A 134 -7.18 -14.33 -13.14
N VAL A 135 -7.44 -13.12 -12.62
CA VAL A 135 -6.86 -12.61 -11.37
C VAL A 135 -7.68 -12.98 -10.11
N PHE A 136 -8.82 -13.65 -10.29
CA PHE A 136 -9.79 -13.91 -9.23
C PHE A 136 -9.53 -15.20 -8.44
N ALA A 137 -8.40 -15.85 -8.69
CA ALA A 137 -7.82 -16.88 -7.85
C ALA A 137 -6.28 -16.79 -8.00
N PRO A 138 -5.51 -17.10 -6.94
CA PRO A 138 -4.07 -17.17 -7.08
C PRO A 138 -3.68 -18.30 -8.04
N VAL A 139 -2.49 -18.17 -8.61
CA VAL A 139 -1.82 -19.23 -9.36
C VAL A 139 -0.57 -19.67 -8.60
N TYR A 140 -0.14 -20.91 -8.78
CA TYR A 140 1.17 -21.35 -8.31
C TYR A 140 2.20 -21.20 -9.43
N CYS A 141 3.35 -20.61 -9.12
CA CYS A 141 4.53 -20.73 -9.95
C CYS A 141 5.06 -22.17 -9.93
N LYS A 142 5.95 -22.54 -10.85
CA LYS A 142 6.55 -23.88 -10.88
C LYS A 142 7.36 -24.19 -9.60
N SER A 143 7.93 -23.17 -8.97
CA SER A 143 8.57 -23.24 -7.64
C SER A 143 7.61 -23.60 -6.49
N GLY A 144 6.29 -23.50 -6.73
CA GLY A 144 5.23 -23.65 -5.73
C GLY A 144 4.97 -22.41 -4.89
N VAL A 145 5.58 -21.26 -5.21
CA VAL A 145 5.20 -19.95 -4.62
C VAL A 145 3.91 -19.47 -5.29
N ALA A 146 2.93 -19.00 -4.53
CA ALA A 146 1.69 -18.46 -5.09
C ALA A 146 1.85 -17.01 -5.57
N CYS A 147 1.18 -16.66 -6.66
CA CYS A 147 1.10 -15.32 -7.21
C CYS A 147 -0.36 -14.84 -7.16
N PHE A 148 -0.59 -13.70 -6.52
CA PHE A 148 -1.88 -13.02 -6.45
C PHE A 148 -1.89 -11.84 -7.43
N GLY A 149 -2.85 -11.83 -8.35
CA GLY A 149 -3.03 -10.73 -9.30
C GLY A 149 -3.94 -9.65 -8.71
N ARG A 150 -3.57 -8.39 -8.92
CA ARG A 150 -4.43 -7.23 -8.58
C ARG A 150 -5.74 -7.25 -9.37
N ASP A 151 -6.83 -6.90 -8.71
CA ASP A 151 -8.12 -6.61 -9.36
C ASP A 151 -8.16 -5.16 -9.89
N LEU A 152 -8.53 -5.00 -11.17
CA LEU A 152 -8.55 -3.71 -11.84
C LEU A 152 -9.74 -2.84 -11.43
N GLU A 153 -10.89 -3.46 -11.14
CA GLU A 153 -12.13 -2.74 -10.84
C GLU A 153 -12.05 -2.01 -9.50
N SER A 154 -11.63 -2.72 -8.45
CA SER A 154 -11.41 -2.15 -7.12
C SER A 154 -10.28 -1.12 -7.10
N SER A 155 -9.25 -1.30 -7.91
CA SER A 155 -8.16 -0.33 -8.04
C SER A 155 -8.67 1.01 -8.58
N LYS A 156 -9.48 0.98 -9.65
CA LYS A 156 -9.99 2.19 -10.29
C LYS A 156 -10.89 3.03 -9.37
N GLN A 157 -11.77 2.37 -8.61
CA GLN A 157 -12.75 3.03 -7.72
C GLN A 157 -12.12 3.80 -6.56
N VAL A 158 -10.91 3.43 -6.15
CA VAL A 158 -10.25 4.03 -4.98
C VAL A 158 -9.06 4.90 -5.41
N TRP A 159 -8.28 4.49 -6.41
CA TRP A 159 -7.04 5.16 -6.80
C TRP A 159 -7.24 6.38 -7.71
N SER A 160 -8.36 6.47 -8.42
CA SER A 160 -8.60 7.58 -9.35
C SER A 160 -8.90 8.87 -8.58
N SER A 161 -8.11 9.92 -8.78
CA SER A 161 -8.41 11.25 -8.23
C SER A 161 -9.58 11.95 -8.93
N ILE A 162 -9.99 11.45 -10.10
CA ILE A 162 -11.07 12.01 -10.93
C ILE A 162 -12.37 11.23 -10.74
N GLU A 163 -12.28 9.90 -10.75
CA GLU A 163 -13.45 9.00 -10.73
C GLU A 163 -13.57 8.22 -9.41
N GLY A 164 -12.55 8.27 -8.55
CA GLY A 164 -12.49 7.50 -7.33
C GLY A 164 -12.96 8.29 -6.11
N TYR A 165 -13.25 7.54 -5.04
CA TYR A 165 -13.79 8.10 -3.80
C TYR A 165 -12.98 9.29 -3.24
N PRO A 166 -11.64 9.29 -3.19
CA PRO A 166 -10.86 10.37 -2.59
C PRO A 166 -11.11 11.76 -3.17
N GLY A 167 -11.61 11.86 -4.40
CA GLY A 167 -11.92 13.12 -5.07
C GLY A 167 -13.24 13.79 -4.65
N ASP A 168 -14.02 13.19 -3.75
CA ASP A 168 -15.33 13.73 -3.37
C ASP A 168 -15.25 15.12 -2.76
N TYR A 169 -16.20 15.97 -3.12
CA TYR A 169 -16.21 17.38 -2.74
C TYR A 169 -16.40 17.60 -1.23
N CYS A 170 -16.87 16.59 -0.48
CA CYS A 170 -17.01 16.61 0.97
C CYS A 170 -15.69 16.31 1.71
N TYR A 171 -14.70 15.70 1.05
CA TYR A 171 -13.44 15.31 1.67
C TYR A 171 -12.45 16.47 1.80
N ARG A 172 -11.54 16.32 2.76
CA ARG A 172 -10.53 17.33 3.08
C ARG A 172 -9.63 17.62 1.88
N GLU A 173 -9.45 18.89 1.57
CA GLU A 173 -8.52 19.35 0.54
C GLU A 173 -7.07 19.16 1.01
N PHE A 174 -6.29 18.40 0.23
CA PHE A 174 -4.90 18.10 0.55
C PHE A 174 -3.98 19.30 0.32
N TYR A 175 -4.23 20.10 -0.73
CA TYR A 175 -3.31 21.14 -1.17
C TYR A 175 -3.49 22.49 -0.48
N ARG A 176 -4.52 22.65 0.37
CA ARG A 176 -4.79 23.90 1.09
C ARG A 176 -4.49 23.77 2.58
N ASP A 177 -3.39 24.38 2.99
CA ASP A 177 -2.83 24.30 4.35
C ASP A 177 -2.66 25.70 4.93
N ILE A 178 -2.80 25.83 6.26
CA ILE A 178 -2.63 27.13 6.92
C ILE A 178 -1.25 27.74 6.68
N ALA A 179 -0.24 26.92 6.39
CA ALA A 179 1.10 27.37 6.03
C ALA A 179 1.15 28.22 4.76
N PHE A 180 0.13 28.17 3.90
CA PHE A 180 0.04 28.99 2.67
C PHE A 180 -1.01 30.09 2.78
N ASP A 181 -2.02 29.91 3.64
CA ASP A 181 -3.11 30.88 3.82
C ASP A 181 -2.80 31.98 4.86
N LEU A 182 -2.02 31.70 5.90
CA LEU A 182 -1.81 32.62 7.02
C LEU A 182 -0.59 33.53 6.86
N ASP A 183 -0.58 34.61 7.65
CA ASP A 183 0.54 35.56 7.72
C ASP A 183 1.87 34.85 7.98
N TYR A 184 2.91 35.35 7.31
CA TYR A 184 4.24 34.72 7.33
C TYR A 184 4.84 34.68 8.73
N GLU A 185 4.80 35.78 9.49
CA GLU A 185 5.43 35.82 10.82
C GLU A 185 4.71 34.90 11.81
N TYR A 186 3.40 34.68 11.63
CA TYR A 186 2.65 33.72 12.43
C TYR A 186 3.07 32.27 12.18
N VAL A 187 3.26 31.88 10.91
CA VAL A 187 3.61 30.49 10.54
C VAL A 187 5.11 30.21 10.54
N ARG A 188 5.96 31.25 10.48
CA ARG A 188 7.42 31.15 10.38
C ARG A 188 8.04 30.13 11.36
N PRO A 189 7.64 30.03 12.64
CA PRO A 189 8.21 29.04 13.56
C PRO A 189 7.85 27.58 13.27
N TYR A 190 6.92 27.33 12.34
CA TYR A 190 6.31 26.03 12.04
C TYR A 190 6.55 25.55 10.61
N ILE A 191 7.28 26.33 9.81
CA ILE A 191 7.68 26.00 8.43
C ILE A 191 9.19 25.75 8.36
N HIS A 192 9.76 25.63 7.16
CA HIS A 192 11.19 25.35 6.99
C HIS A 192 12.05 26.43 7.67
N PRO A 193 13.18 26.09 8.31
CA PRO A 193 14.06 27.06 8.98
C PRO A 193 14.53 28.21 8.08
N ASP A 194 14.71 27.95 6.79
CA ASP A 194 15.08 28.97 5.78
C ASP A 194 13.91 29.87 5.35
N GLY A 195 12.73 29.74 5.95
CA GLY A 195 11.54 30.53 5.62
C GLY A 195 10.69 30.00 4.46
N ILE A 196 11.00 28.80 3.94
CA ILE A 196 10.23 28.17 2.86
C ILE A 196 8.91 27.62 3.44
N ARG A 197 7.77 28.07 2.89
CA ARG A 197 6.44 27.56 3.29
C ARG A 197 6.30 26.09 2.90
N ILE A 198 6.01 25.26 3.89
CA ILE A 198 5.72 23.82 3.76
C ILE A 198 4.44 23.51 4.53
N ASN A 199 3.74 22.44 4.17
CA ASN A 199 2.52 22.03 4.86
C ASN A 199 2.75 21.86 6.37
N THR A 200 1.90 22.46 7.20
CA THR A 200 1.86 22.22 8.65
C THR A 200 1.09 20.96 9.02
N GLY A 201 0.20 20.48 8.12
CA GLY A 201 -0.71 19.37 8.36
C GLY A 201 -2.10 19.80 8.86
N ILE A 202 -2.29 21.09 9.20
CA ILE A 202 -3.59 21.66 9.56
C ILE A 202 -4.21 22.26 8.29
N LYS A 203 -5.32 21.65 7.84
CA LYS A 203 -6.02 21.98 6.60
C LYS A 203 -7.51 22.11 6.87
N TYR A 204 -8.09 23.27 6.58
CA TYR A 204 -9.47 23.62 6.99
C TYR A 204 -10.51 23.56 5.88
N TYR A 205 -10.12 23.19 4.68
CA TYR A 205 -10.99 23.26 3.51
C TYR A 205 -11.29 21.87 2.95
N ARG A 206 -12.40 21.76 2.22
CA ARG A 206 -12.78 20.57 1.46
C ARG A 206 -12.56 20.77 -0.04
N ILE A 207 -12.50 19.68 -0.80
CA ILE A 207 -12.21 19.69 -2.25
C ILE A 207 -13.18 20.58 -3.03
N THR A 208 -14.46 20.65 -2.64
CA THR A 208 -15.48 21.60 -3.14
C THR A 208 -15.90 21.46 -4.60
N GLY A 209 -15.02 21.06 -5.51
CA GLY A 209 -15.27 21.01 -6.96
C GLY A 209 -15.01 22.34 -7.68
N SER A 210 -14.49 23.36 -6.99
CA SER A 210 -14.10 24.65 -7.56
C SER A 210 -12.89 25.25 -6.81
N ASP A 211 -12.30 26.30 -7.36
CA ASP A 211 -11.18 27.02 -6.72
C ASP A 211 -11.61 27.75 -5.44
N ASN A 212 -12.89 28.09 -5.32
CA ASN A 212 -13.47 28.72 -4.13
C ASN A 212 -13.77 27.67 -3.05
N LYS A 213 -12.71 27.06 -2.50
CA LYS A 213 -12.82 25.98 -1.51
C LYS A 213 -13.62 26.42 -0.29
N GLN A 214 -14.56 25.59 0.12
CA GLN A 214 -15.41 25.81 1.29
C GLN A 214 -14.79 25.18 2.55
N PRO A 215 -15.17 25.64 3.75
CA PRO A 215 -14.78 25.00 5.00
C PRO A 215 -15.11 23.51 5.02
N TYR A 216 -14.19 22.73 5.57
CA TYR A 216 -14.33 21.29 5.73
C TYR A 216 -15.37 20.98 6.81
N SER A 217 -16.20 19.96 6.59
CA SER A 217 -17.17 19.46 7.56
C SER A 217 -16.86 18.00 7.89
N PRO A 218 -16.34 17.70 9.10
CA PRO A 218 -16.03 16.33 9.50
C PRO A 218 -17.26 15.43 9.53
N HIS A 219 -18.44 16.01 9.77
CA HIS A 219 -19.71 15.27 9.77
C HIS A 219 -20.11 14.82 8.37
N LEU A 220 -20.13 15.73 7.39
CA LEU A 220 -20.46 15.40 6.00
C LEU A 220 -19.44 14.42 5.41
N ALA A 221 -18.16 14.62 5.71
CA ALA A 221 -17.09 13.74 5.28
C ALA A 221 -17.25 12.32 5.86
N LYS A 222 -17.69 12.20 7.13
CA LYS A 222 -18.01 10.92 7.76
C LYS A 222 -19.18 10.21 7.10
N GLU A 223 -20.28 10.91 6.82
CA GLU A 223 -21.43 10.35 6.13
C GLU A 223 -21.04 9.86 4.73
N LYS A 224 -20.27 10.67 4.00
CA LYS A 224 -19.77 10.30 2.67
C LYS A 224 -18.83 9.09 2.70
N ALA A 225 -17.96 8.98 3.70
CA ALA A 225 -17.12 7.80 3.89
C ALA A 225 -17.95 6.53 4.13
N ALA A 226 -19.02 6.62 4.91
CA ALA A 226 -19.93 5.49 5.14
C ALA A 226 -20.68 5.09 3.86
N GLU A 227 -21.15 6.07 3.08
CA GLU A 227 -21.79 5.85 1.77
C GLU A 227 -20.82 5.18 0.78
N HIS A 228 -19.60 5.69 0.66
CA HIS A 228 -18.58 5.13 -0.22
C HIS A 228 -18.14 3.72 0.19
N ALA A 229 -18.09 3.43 1.49
CA ALA A 229 -17.84 2.07 1.98
C ALA A 229 -18.99 1.13 1.59
N GLY A 230 -20.24 1.58 1.70
CA GLY A 230 -21.42 0.84 1.23
C GLY A 230 -21.42 0.62 -0.28
N ASN A 231 -21.07 1.64 -1.07
CA ASN A 231 -20.97 1.52 -2.52
C ASN A 231 -19.87 0.54 -2.95
N PHE A 232 -18.70 0.60 -2.33
CA PHE A 232 -17.62 -0.36 -2.60
C PHE A 232 -18.07 -1.79 -2.30
N LEU A 233 -18.69 -2.03 -1.13
CA LEU A 233 -19.23 -3.34 -0.76
C LEU A 233 -20.29 -3.83 -1.76
N PHE A 234 -21.22 -2.96 -2.16
CA PHE A 234 -22.23 -3.28 -3.16
C PHE A 234 -21.59 -3.74 -4.49
N ASN A 235 -20.59 -3.02 -4.97
CA ASN A 235 -19.88 -3.38 -6.20
C ASN A 235 -19.12 -4.71 -6.05
N ARG A 236 -18.44 -4.94 -4.92
CA ARG A 236 -17.75 -6.22 -4.65
C ARG A 236 -18.73 -7.38 -4.54
N HIS A 237 -19.92 -7.17 -3.99
CA HIS A 237 -20.97 -8.17 -3.96
C HIS A 237 -21.41 -8.56 -5.38
N ARG A 238 -21.74 -7.59 -6.23
CA ARG A 238 -22.12 -7.84 -7.63
C ARG A 238 -21.00 -8.51 -8.41
N GLN A 239 -19.76 -8.11 -8.17
CA GLN A 239 -18.58 -8.71 -8.80
C GLN A 239 -18.42 -10.17 -8.38
N ILE A 240 -18.51 -10.50 -7.09
CA ILE A 240 -18.38 -11.88 -6.60
C ILE A 240 -19.53 -12.77 -7.08
N GLU A 241 -20.76 -12.27 -7.08
CA GLU A 241 -21.94 -12.99 -7.56
C GLU A 241 -21.77 -13.41 -9.03
N TYR A 242 -21.42 -12.45 -9.89
CA TYR A 242 -21.15 -12.71 -11.31
C TYR A 242 -19.98 -13.69 -11.51
N LEU A 243 -18.88 -13.50 -10.76
CA LEU A 243 -17.70 -14.33 -10.89
C LEU A 243 -17.93 -15.75 -10.38
N TYR A 244 -18.67 -15.94 -9.29
CA TYR A 244 -18.92 -17.27 -8.74
C TYR A 244 -19.69 -18.14 -9.74
N ASP A 245 -20.71 -17.57 -10.39
CA ASP A 245 -21.50 -18.25 -11.43
C ASP A 245 -20.63 -18.72 -12.60
N PHE A 246 -19.62 -17.93 -12.99
CA PHE A 246 -18.73 -18.29 -14.10
C PHE A 246 -17.58 -19.23 -13.68
N LEU A 247 -16.96 -18.96 -12.53
CA LEU A 247 -15.74 -19.66 -12.10
C LEU A 247 -16.04 -20.99 -11.40
N GLN A 248 -17.23 -21.14 -10.79
CA GLN A 248 -17.62 -22.28 -9.95
C GLN A 248 -16.59 -22.54 -8.83
N LYS A 249 -15.96 -21.47 -8.35
CA LYS A 249 -14.96 -21.40 -7.27
C LYS A 249 -15.15 -20.07 -6.56
N LYS A 250 -14.94 -20.03 -5.24
CA LYS A 250 -14.95 -18.80 -4.44
C LYS A 250 -13.94 -17.79 -5.02
N PRO A 251 -14.40 -16.69 -5.65
CA PRO A 251 -13.52 -15.69 -6.21
C PRO A 251 -12.79 -14.95 -5.08
N LEU A 252 -11.57 -14.53 -5.36
CA LEU A 252 -10.78 -13.66 -4.49
C LEU A 252 -10.59 -12.33 -5.20
N ILE A 253 -10.88 -11.23 -4.51
CA ILE A 253 -10.62 -9.89 -5.00
C ILE A 253 -9.43 -9.33 -4.21
N VAL A 254 -8.34 -9.05 -4.91
CA VAL A 254 -7.10 -8.51 -4.31
C VAL A 254 -6.99 -7.04 -4.68
N SER A 255 -7.15 -6.18 -3.67
CA SER A 255 -7.16 -4.72 -3.81
C SER A 255 -5.98 -4.09 -3.07
N PRO A 256 -4.76 -4.09 -3.65
CA PRO A 256 -3.59 -3.47 -3.05
C PRO A 256 -3.61 -1.96 -3.28
N TYR A 257 -3.23 -1.20 -2.26
CA TYR A 257 -3.11 0.25 -2.30
C TYR A 257 -1.90 0.67 -1.46
N ASP A 258 -1.28 1.80 -1.81
CA ASP A 258 -0.27 2.40 -0.94
C ASP A 258 -0.91 2.83 0.39
N ALA A 259 -0.26 2.48 1.50
CA ALA A 259 -0.82 2.71 2.83
C ALA A 259 -1.04 4.20 3.12
N GLU A 260 -0.20 5.09 2.58
CA GLU A 260 -0.33 6.54 2.74
C GLU A 260 -1.56 7.12 2.03
N LEU A 261 -2.20 6.38 1.10
CA LEU A 261 -3.49 6.80 0.57
C LEU A 261 -4.47 7.03 1.73
N PHE A 262 -4.48 6.15 2.73
CA PHE A 262 -5.42 6.20 3.83
C PHE A 262 -4.90 7.06 4.99
N GLY A 263 -5.35 8.33 5.03
CA GLY A 263 -5.17 9.26 6.14
C GLY A 263 -4.19 10.39 5.84
N HIS A 264 -3.32 10.21 4.84
CA HIS A 264 -2.44 11.26 4.34
C HIS A 264 -3.03 11.94 3.11
N TRP A 265 -3.03 11.25 1.96
CA TRP A 265 -3.61 11.77 0.71
C TRP A 265 -5.13 11.90 0.81
N TRP A 266 -5.79 10.83 1.22
CA TRP A 266 -7.22 10.80 1.52
C TRP A 266 -7.43 10.77 3.03
N TYR A 267 -7.73 11.93 3.61
CA TYR A 267 -7.79 12.11 5.06
C TYR A 267 -8.80 11.18 5.74
N GLU A 268 -9.93 10.91 5.09
CA GLU A 268 -11.00 10.06 5.58
C GLU A 268 -10.79 8.56 5.29
N GLY A 269 -9.72 8.20 4.59
CA GLY A 269 -9.42 6.82 4.21
C GLY A 269 -9.47 5.80 5.37
N PRO A 270 -8.89 6.08 6.55
CA PRO A 270 -8.98 5.16 7.69
C PRO A 270 -10.42 4.99 8.21
N MET A 271 -11.24 6.04 8.10
CA MET A 271 -12.65 6.00 8.49
C MET A 271 -13.46 5.18 7.49
N TRP A 272 -13.19 5.34 6.19
CA TRP A 272 -13.77 4.50 5.15
C TRP A 272 -13.41 3.02 5.35
N LEU A 273 -12.15 2.70 5.70
CA LEU A 273 -11.74 1.33 6.02
C LEU A 273 -12.50 0.77 7.23
N ASP A 274 -12.66 1.54 8.32
CA ASP A 274 -13.45 1.10 9.48
C ASP A 274 -14.90 0.82 9.10
N PHE A 275 -15.54 1.71 8.33
CA PHE A 275 -16.90 1.47 7.84
C PHE A 275 -16.97 0.24 6.94
N LEU A 276 -16.06 0.10 5.97
CA LEU A 276 -16.07 -1.03 5.04
C LEU A 276 -15.92 -2.37 5.78
N ILE A 277 -14.97 -2.45 6.71
CA ILE A 277 -14.73 -3.65 7.53
C ILE A 277 -15.97 -4.01 8.36
N ARG A 278 -16.60 -3.03 9.00
CA ARG A 278 -17.82 -3.25 9.79
C ARG A 278 -18.98 -3.71 8.91
N LYS A 279 -19.19 -3.08 7.76
CA LYS A 279 -20.25 -3.42 6.82
C LYS A 279 -20.07 -4.82 6.25
N ILE A 280 -18.83 -5.20 5.88
CA ILE A 280 -18.53 -6.57 5.46
C ILE A 280 -18.88 -7.56 6.58
N HIS A 281 -18.60 -7.23 7.84
CA HIS A 281 -18.82 -8.18 8.94
C HIS A 281 -20.29 -8.26 9.41
N PHE A 282 -21.03 -7.16 9.43
CA PHE A 282 -22.34 -7.08 10.08
C PHE A 282 -23.54 -6.95 9.13
N ASP A 283 -23.36 -6.39 7.92
CA ASP A 283 -24.49 -5.99 7.06
C ASP A 283 -24.85 -7.07 6.00
N GLN A 284 -24.04 -8.13 5.84
CA GLN A 284 -24.18 -9.16 4.80
C GLN A 284 -23.37 -10.44 5.11
N ASP A 285 -23.60 -11.52 4.37
CA ASP A 285 -22.96 -12.84 4.54
C ASP A 285 -22.31 -13.44 3.26
N MET A 286 -22.35 -12.72 2.14
CA MET A 286 -21.81 -13.14 0.83
C MET A 286 -20.27 -13.00 0.71
N VAL A 287 -19.72 -11.90 1.25
CA VAL A 287 -18.30 -11.53 1.12
C VAL A 287 -17.62 -11.62 2.47
N SER A 288 -16.41 -12.17 2.52
CA SER A 288 -15.59 -12.20 3.73
C SER A 288 -14.20 -11.66 3.47
N MET A 289 -13.63 -10.96 4.46
CA MET A 289 -12.21 -10.65 4.44
C MET A 289 -11.40 -11.87 4.85
N ILE A 290 -10.26 -12.08 4.20
CA ILE A 290 -9.38 -13.22 4.44
C ILE A 290 -7.95 -12.79 4.19
N THR A 291 -6.98 -13.32 4.94
CA THR A 291 -5.57 -13.08 4.61
C THR A 291 -5.13 -13.98 3.44
N PRO A 292 -4.10 -13.60 2.66
CA PRO A 292 -3.66 -14.42 1.54
C PRO A 292 -3.25 -15.85 1.97
N PHE A 293 -2.61 -16.01 3.12
CA PHE A 293 -2.21 -17.33 3.59
C PHE A 293 -3.39 -18.17 4.09
N GLU A 294 -4.38 -17.56 4.75
CA GLU A 294 -5.65 -18.22 5.09
C GLU A 294 -6.35 -18.72 3.83
N TYR A 295 -6.44 -17.88 2.79
CA TYR A 295 -7.04 -18.28 1.52
C TYR A 295 -6.34 -19.48 0.88
N LEU A 296 -5.00 -19.51 0.86
CA LEU A 296 -4.22 -20.65 0.34
C LEU A 296 -4.41 -21.92 1.19
N THR A 297 -4.66 -21.76 2.49
CA THR A 297 -4.92 -22.88 3.40
C THR A 297 -6.30 -23.48 3.12
N GLU A 298 -7.32 -22.64 2.90
CA GLU A 298 -8.66 -23.06 2.51
C GLU A 298 -8.73 -23.60 1.07
N ASN A 299 -7.87 -23.09 0.19
CA ASN A 299 -7.86 -23.38 -1.24
C ASN A 299 -6.47 -23.85 -1.71
N PRO A 300 -6.00 -25.04 -1.27
CA PRO A 300 -4.63 -25.51 -1.56
C PRO A 300 -4.41 -25.92 -3.02
N ARG A 301 -5.47 -26.06 -3.82
CA ARG A 301 -5.39 -26.43 -5.23
C ARG A 301 -5.63 -25.22 -6.11
N ASN A 302 -4.56 -24.76 -6.76
CA ASN A 302 -4.57 -23.67 -7.72
C ASN A 302 -3.80 -24.07 -8.99
N GLN A 303 -4.11 -23.40 -10.10
CA GLN A 303 -3.46 -23.69 -11.37
C GLN A 303 -1.97 -23.36 -11.30
N VAL A 304 -1.14 -24.20 -11.91
CA VAL A 304 0.28 -23.87 -12.11
C VAL A 304 0.43 -23.01 -13.36
N VAL A 305 0.96 -21.80 -13.18
CA VAL A 305 1.18 -20.80 -14.24
C VAL A 305 2.57 -20.18 -14.02
N THR A 306 3.28 -19.89 -15.11
CA THR A 306 4.45 -19.01 -15.07
C THR A 306 3.95 -17.60 -15.34
N PRO A 307 3.88 -16.69 -14.35
CA PRO A 307 3.47 -15.30 -14.58
C PRO A 307 4.42 -14.64 -15.59
N SER A 308 3.93 -13.67 -16.35
CA SER A 308 4.77 -12.90 -17.26
C SER A 308 5.54 -11.81 -16.53
N MET A 309 6.57 -11.25 -17.17
CA MET A 309 7.18 -10.01 -16.71
C MET A 309 6.10 -8.94 -16.51
N SER A 310 6.18 -8.22 -15.38
CA SER A 310 5.22 -7.17 -15.05
C SER A 310 5.74 -6.25 -13.96
N SER A 311 5.13 -5.07 -13.87
CA SER A 311 5.15 -4.16 -12.73
C SER A 311 3.76 -3.53 -12.60
N TRP A 312 3.44 -2.95 -11.44
CA TRP A 312 2.21 -2.16 -11.30
C TRP A 312 2.41 -0.67 -11.64
N GLY A 313 3.58 -0.30 -12.16
CA GLY A 313 3.96 1.08 -12.49
C GLY A 313 3.44 1.55 -13.83
N TRP A 314 3.92 2.71 -14.29
CA TRP A 314 3.54 3.28 -15.59
C TRP A 314 3.81 2.29 -16.72
N LYS A 315 2.81 2.11 -17.61
CA LYS A 315 2.80 1.12 -18.71
C LYS A 315 2.94 -0.35 -18.31
N GLY A 316 3.05 -0.65 -17.02
CA GLY A 316 3.06 -2.02 -16.50
C GLY A 316 4.38 -2.76 -16.62
N TYR A 317 5.47 -2.12 -17.06
CA TYR A 317 6.79 -2.76 -17.14
C TYR A 317 7.85 -1.87 -16.49
N SER A 318 9.03 -1.75 -17.08
CA SER A 318 10.20 -1.15 -16.43
C SER A 318 10.36 0.35 -16.69
N GLU A 319 9.47 0.99 -17.45
CA GLU A 319 9.66 2.34 -18.00
C GLU A 319 9.82 3.45 -16.94
N MET A 320 9.20 3.30 -15.77
CA MET A 320 9.42 4.26 -14.68
C MET A 320 10.86 4.24 -14.19
N TRP A 321 11.45 3.04 -14.13
CA TRP A 321 12.78 2.83 -13.56
C TRP A 321 13.88 2.84 -14.62
N LEU A 322 13.58 2.54 -15.88
CA LEU A 322 14.51 2.55 -17.00
C LEU A 322 13.96 3.36 -18.17
N GLN A 323 14.44 4.60 -18.29
CA GLN A 323 14.16 5.55 -19.35
C GLN A 323 15.33 6.53 -19.49
N GLY A 324 15.36 7.33 -20.56
CA GLY A 324 16.48 8.21 -20.89
C GLY A 324 17.02 9.07 -19.72
N PRO A 325 16.18 9.70 -18.88
CA PRO A 325 16.69 10.49 -17.75
C PRO A 325 17.40 9.71 -16.62
N ASN A 326 17.19 8.39 -16.50
CA ASN A 326 17.69 7.58 -15.37
C ASN A 326 18.52 6.36 -15.80
N ASP A 327 18.70 6.11 -17.09
CA ASP A 327 19.43 4.95 -17.62
C ASP A 327 20.92 4.93 -17.22
N TRP A 328 21.54 6.10 -17.10
CA TRP A 328 22.96 6.29 -16.76
C TRP A 328 23.33 5.67 -15.40
N ILE A 329 22.35 5.48 -14.51
CA ILE A 329 22.53 4.91 -13.18
C ILE A 329 22.94 3.43 -13.27
N TYR A 330 22.38 2.67 -14.22
CA TYR A 330 22.44 1.22 -14.20
C TYR A 330 23.84 0.66 -14.43
N ARG A 331 24.66 1.28 -15.28
CA ARG A 331 26.06 0.85 -15.45
C ARG A 331 26.83 0.88 -14.12
N HIS A 332 26.56 1.88 -13.28
CA HIS A 332 27.21 2.04 -11.99
C HIS A 332 26.66 1.01 -10.98
N LEU A 333 25.34 0.79 -10.97
CA LEU A 333 24.72 -0.23 -10.12
C LEU A 333 25.18 -1.65 -10.47
N HIS A 334 25.32 -1.96 -11.76
CA HIS A 334 25.79 -3.25 -12.24
C HIS A 334 27.25 -3.47 -11.83
N GLN A 335 28.13 -2.49 -12.05
CA GLN A 335 29.53 -2.55 -11.63
C GLN A 335 29.66 -2.71 -10.11
N ALA A 336 28.88 -1.95 -9.34
CA ALA A 336 28.87 -2.06 -7.88
C ALA A 336 28.39 -3.45 -7.42
N SER A 337 27.34 -3.99 -8.04
CA SER A 337 26.81 -5.33 -7.72
C SER A 337 27.82 -6.44 -8.03
N GLN A 338 28.47 -6.37 -9.18
CA GLN A 338 29.53 -7.31 -9.57
C GLN A 338 30.69 -7.24 -8.58
N ARG A 339 31.18 -6.03 -8.29
CA ARG A 339 32.31 -5.84 -7.37
C ARG A 339 32.00 -6.32 -5.96
N MET A 340 30.80 -6.02 -5.45
CA MET A 340 30.38 -6.50 -4.13
C MET A 340 30.27 -8.03 -4.10
N THR A 341 29.78 -8.65 -5.18
CA THR A 341 29.70 -10.10 -5.31
C THR A 341 31.09 -10.74 -5.30
N GLU A 342 32.05 -10.18 -6.04
CA GLU A 342 33.45 -10.61 -6.02
C GLU A 342 34.05 -10.53 -4.63
N LEU A 343 33.88 -9.39 -3.94
CA LEU A 343 34.42 -9.17 -2.60
C LEU A 343 33.82 -10.14 -1.59
N ALA A 344 32.50 -10.35 -1.62
CA ALA A 344 31.82 -11.28 -0.71
C ALA A 344 32.25 -12.74 -0.94
N LYS A 345 32.51 -13.13 -2.20
CA LYS A 345 33.00 -14.48 -2.54
C LYS A 345 34.48 -14.66 -2.20
N GLY A 346 35.32 -13.65 -2.48
CA GLY A 346 36.76 -13.69 -2.25
C GLY A 346 37.17 -13.55 -0.78
N PHE A 347 36.32 -12.89 0.02
CA PHE A 347 36.56 -12.64 1.45
C PHE A 347 35.41 -13.13 2.33
N SER A 348 35.02 -14.41 2.17
CA SER A 348 33.87 -15.02 2.85
C SER A 348 33.94 -15.05 4.39
N HIS A 349 35.13 -14.81 4.97
CA HIS A 349 35.38 -14.76 6.41
C HIS A 349 35.66 -13.35 6.95
N ALA A 350 35.53 -12.31 6.13
CA ALA A 350 35.68 -10.94 6.59
C ALA A 350 34.51 -10.57 7.52
N ASN A 351 34.83 -10.07 8.72
CA ASN A 351 33.84 -9.74 9.76
C ASN A 351 33.50 -8.24 9.84
N GLY A 352 33.94 -7.44 8.85
CA GLY A 352 33.85 -5.98 8.88
C GLY A 352 35.10 -5.33 9.43
#